data_AF-A0A1Y2UHH2-F1
#
_entry.id   AF-A0A1Y2UHH2-F1
#
_cell.length_a   1.000
_cell.length_b   1.000
_cell.length_c   1.000
_cell.angle_alpha   90.00
_cell.angle_beta   90.00
_cell.angle_gamma   90.00
#
_symmetry.space_group_name_H-M   'P 1'
#
loop_
_entity.id
_entity.type
_entity.pdbx_description
1 polymer ?
#
loop_
_entity_poly.entity_id
_entity_poly.type
_entity_poly.pdbx_seq_one_letter_code
_entity_poly.pdbx_strand_id
1 'polypeptide(L)'
;MGRIQALLYYLAHLEWTEKVQTNCTFCDRSKFEANIIYEDDSLLAINNRSKAGLHHWLILPKSHGWRDIEGLQSEDAHLVQSMVKLKKQLLEKHCPMVSPADVHTGFHRGRRIFFRHMYWPDIVSIHHLHMHVIVEPRFWLKFFKYPSWLPLMWKSEKQVEQELNERLKKSAKI
;
A
#
# COMPACT_ATOMS: atom_id res chain seq x y z
N MET A 1 -21.09 -12.74 -16.11
CA MET A 1 -21.60 -11.67 -15.22
C MET A 1 -21.37 -10.32 -15.89
N GLY A 2 -22.40 -9.47 -15.96
CA GLY A 2 -22.29 -8.14 -16.58
C GLY A 2 -21.41 -7.20 -15.75
N ARG A 3 -20.72 -6.25 -16.41
CA ARG A 3 -19.77 -5.31 -15.79
C ARG A 3 -20.41 -4.45 -14.68
N ILE A 4 -21.68 -4.07 -14.86
CA ILE A 4 -22.47 -3.35 -13.84
C ILE A 4 -22.74 -4.24 -12.63
N GLN A 5 -23.06 -5.52 -12.84
CA GLN A 5 -23.37 -6.46 -11.79
C GLN A 5 -22.14 -6.79 -10.93
N ALA A 6 -20.95 -6.86 -11.54
CA ALA A 6 -19.69 -7.02 -10.82
C ALA A 6 -19.34 -5.78 -9.97
N LEU A 7 -19.57 -4.57 -10.50
CA LEU A 7 -19.37 -3.33 -9.75
C LEU A 7 -20.37 -3.20 -8.58
N LEU A 8 -21.65 -3.47 -8.81
CA LEU A 8 -22.67 -3.43 -7.75
C LEU A 8 -22.44 -4.49 -6.69
N TYR A 9 -22.11 -5.72 -7.09
CA TYR A 9 -21.71 -6.78 -6.16
C TYR A 9 -20.50 -6.33 -5.35
N TYR A 10 -19.46 -5.79 -6.00
CA TYR A 10 -18.28 -5.30 -5.31
C TYR A 10 -18.60 -4.19 -4.29
N LEU A 11 -19.38 -3.16 -4.68
CA LEU A 11 -19.77 -2.08 -3.77
C LEU A 11 -20.63 -2.56 -2.60
N ALA A 12 -21.51 -3.54 -2.84
CA ALA A 12 -22.32 -4.16 -1.80
C ALA A 12 -21.51 -5.04 -0.83
N HIS A 13 -20.35 -5.54 -1.28
CA HIS A 13 -19.42 -6.36 -0.49
C HIS A 13 -18.15 -5.58 -0.08
N LEU A 14 -18.15 -4.25 -0.23
CA LEU A 14 -17.16 -3.41 0.43
C LEU A 14 -17.32 -3.60 1.94
N GLU A 15 -16.22 -3.85 2.63
CA GLU A 15 -16.24 -4.22 4.04
C GLU A 15 -16.40 -2.96 4.91
N TRP A 16 -17.64 -2.60 5.20
CA TRP A 16 -18.00 -1.43 6.00
C TRP A 16 -17.68 -1.59 7.51
N THR A 17 -17.30 -2.80 7.94
CA THR A 17 -16.86 -3.12 9.30
C THR A 17 -15.35 -3.18 9.38
N GLU A 18 -14.78 -2.87 10.56
CA GLU A 18 -13.35 -3.06 10.79
C GLU A 18 -13.01 -4.56 10.75
N LYS A 19 -11.96 -4.90 10.01
CA LYS A 19 -11.37 -6.23 10.12
C LYS A 19 -10.49 -6.26 11.36
N VAL A 20 -10.63 -7.33 12.15
CA VAL A 20 -9.67 -7.66 13.20
C VAL A 20 -8.79 -8.79 12.69
N GLN A 21 -7.49 -8.55 12.64
CA GLN A 21 -6.50 -9.56 12.28
C GLN A 21 -5.67 -9.86 13.53
N THR A 22 -5.82 -11.07 14.07
CA THR A 22 -5.09 -11.52 15.27
C THR A 22 -3.66 -11.93 14.94
N ASN A 23 -3.44 -12.50 13.75
CA ASN A 23 -2.13 -12.99 13.29
C ASN A 23 -1.70 -12.28 12.01
N CYS A 24 -0.58 -11.56 12.06
CA CYS A 24 -0.01 -10.89 10.90
C CYS A 24 0.94 -11.81 10.12
N THR A 25 0.62 -12.08 8.85
CA THR A 25 1.47 -12.89 7.95
C THR A 25 2.85 -12.29 7.75
N PHE A 26 3.01 -10.96 7.87
CA PHE A 26 4.30 -10.28 7.75
C PHE A 26 5.10 -10.24 9.07
N CYS A 27 4.51 -10.62 10.20
CA CYS A 27 5.26 -10.85 11.44
C CYS A 27 5.85 -12.26 11.52
N ASP A 28 5.33 -13.20 10.74
CA ASP A 28 5.84 -14.57 10.67
C ASP A 28 6.75 -14.74 9.43
N ARG A 29 8.06 -14.58 9.64
CA ARG A 29 9.09 -14.67 8.58
C ARG A 29 8.98 -15.95 7.76
N SER A 30 8.62 -17.08 8.39
CA SER A 30 8.48 -18.37 7.70
C SER A 30 7.46 -18.33 6.56
N LYS A 31 6.49 -17.39 6.61
CA LYS A 31 5.48 -17.21 5.57
C LYS A 31 6.02 -16.52 4.32
N PHE A 32 7.13 -15.80 4.38
CA PHE A 32 7.59 -15.01 3.22
C PHE A 32 9.09 -15.06 2.96
N GLU A 33 9.87 -15.81 3.75
CA GLU A 33 11.33 -15.90 3.65
C GLU A 33 11.83 -16.15 2.23
N ALA A 34 11.25 -17.14 1.53
CA ALA A 34 11.62 -17.47 0.15
C ALA A 34 11.32 -16.35 -0.87
N ASN A 35 10.57 -15.33 -0.49
CA ASN A 35 10.18 -14.22 -1.36
C ASN A 35 10.97 -12.93 -1.07
N ILE A 36 11.84 -12.90 -0.06
CA ILE A 36 12.65 -11.72 0.28
C ILE A 36 13.61 -11.41 -0.88
N ILE A 37 13.59 -10.16 -1.33
CA ILE A 37 14.49 -9.64 -2.37
C ILE A 37 15.42 -8.53 -1.86
N TYR A 38 15.08 -7.95 -0.71
CA TYR A 38 15.86 -6.95 -0.02
C TYR A 38 15.50 -6.96 1.47
N GLU A 39 16.51 -6.76 2.31
CA GLU A 39 16.36 -6.59 3.75
C GLU A 39 17.44 -5.65 4.26
N ASP A 40 17.04 -4.67 5.07
CA ASP A 40 17.94 -3.88 5.91
C ASP A 40 17.48 -3.93 7.38
N ASP A 41 18.03 -3.06 8.22
CA ASP A 41 17.72 -3.02 9.65
C ASP A 41 16.25 -2.64 9.93
N SER A 42 15.62 -1.90 9.02
CA SER A 42 14.30 -1.26 9.20
C SER A 42 13.24 -1.73 8.21
N LEU A 43 13.61 -2.07 6.98
CA LEU A 43 12.71 -2.37 5.86
C LEU A 43 12.97 -3.77 5.29
N LEU A 44 11.90 -4.33 4.73
CA LEU A 44 11.90 -5.54 3.91
C LEU A 44 11.24 -5.22 2.57
N ALA A 45 11.75 -5.84 1.50
CA ALA A 45 11.01 -5.98 0.26
C ALA A 45 10.86 -7.45 -0.12
N ILE A 46 9.64 -7.85 -0.44
CA ILE A 46 9.30 -9.22 -0.83
C ILE A 46 8.62 -9.23 -2.20
N ASN A 47 8.83 -10.30 -2.97
CA ASN A 47 7.98 -10.62 -4.09
C ASN A 47 6.57 -10.95 -3.59
N ASN A 48 5.57 -10.26 -4.13
CA ASN A 48 4.19 -10.62 -3.87
C ASN A 48 3.88 -11.97 -4.53
N ARG A 49 3.26 -12.88 -3.76
CA ARG A 49 2.87 -14.21 -4.22
C ARG A 49 1.94 -14.16 -5.44
N SER A 50 1.03 -13.17 -5.47
CA SER A 50 0.09 -12.97 -6.59
C SER A 50 0.48 -11.73 -7.38
N LYS A 51 1.30 -11.92 -8.42
CA LYS A 51 1.79 -10.83 -9.27
C LYS A 51 0.65 -10.12 -10.01
N ALA A 52 0.72 -8.79 -10.04
CA ALA A 52 -0.24 -7.93 -10.75
C ALA A 52 0.37 -7.24 -11.99
N GLY A 53 1.63 -7.53 -12.29
CA GLY A 53 2.43 -7.04 -13.41
C GLY A 53 3.66 -7.93 -13.59
N LEU A 54 4.64 -7.47 -14.36
CA LEU A 54 5.92 -8.17 -14.55
C LEU A 54 6.64 -8.40 -13.21
N HIS A 55 6.77 -7.33 -12.43
CA HIS A 55 7.17 -7.36 -11.03
C HIS A 55 6.05 -6.84 -10.14
N HIS A 56 5.96 -7.42 -8.96
CA HIS A 56 5.06 -6.96 -7.91
C HIS A 56 5.77 -7.15 -6.59
N TRP A 57 6.29 -6.07 -6.03
CA TRP A 57 6.97 -6.08 -4.75
C TRP A 57 6.08 -5.45 -3.68
N LEU A 58 6.23 -5.94 -2.46
CA LEU A 58 5.71 -5.31 -1.26
C LEU A 58 6.91 -4.80 -0.47
N ILE A 59 6.96 -3.50 -0.23
CA ILE A 59 7.94 -2.87 0.66
C ILE A 59 7.24 -2.60 1.98
N LEU A 60 7.81 -3.03 3.11
CA LEU A 60 7.20 -2.92 4.43
C LEU A 60 8.26 -2.66 5.52
N PRO A 61 7.92 -1.97 6.62
CA PRO A 61 8.77 -1.95 7.80
C PRO A 61 8.84 -3.34 8.43
N LYS A 62 9.98 -3.66 9.06
CA LYS A 62 10.12 -4.88 9.87
C LYS A 62 9.29 -4.80 11.15
N SER A 63 9.18 -3.59 11.71
CA SER A 63 8.31 -3.31 12.86
C SER A 63 6.84 -3.31 12.44
N HIS A 64 5.99 -3.95 13.24
CA HIS A 64 4.54 -3.88 13.12
C HIS A 64 3.99 -2.68 13.93
N GLY A 65 4.51 -1.48 13.65
CA GLY A 65 4.04 -0.24 14.29
C GLY A 65 2.76 0.31 13.67
N TRP A 66 2.51 0.00 12.40
CA TRP A 66 1.41 0.57 11.63
C TRP A 66 0.60 -0.53 10.95
N ARG A 67 -0.72 -0.47 11.15
CA ARG A 67 -1.68 -1.30 10.45
C ARG A 67 -1.70 -1.02 8.95
N ASP A 68 -1.79 0.27 8.61
CA ASP A 68 -1.90 0.81 7.26
C ASP A 68 -1.59 2.32 7.27
N ILE A 69 -1.81 3.01 6.15
CA ILE A 69 -1.50 4.42 6.00
C ILE A 69 -2.37 5.38 6.83
N GLU A 70 -3.55 4.96 7.29
CA GLU A 70 -4.46 5.84 8.01
C GLU A 70 -3.98 6.09 9.45
N GLY A 71 -3.11 5.22 9.98
CA GLY A 71 -2.46 5.38 11.28
C GLY A 71 -1.17 6.21 11.26
N LEU A 72 -0.67 6.61 10.09
CA LEU A 72 0.59 7.36 9.98
C LEU A 72 0.46 8.79 10.52
N GLN A 73 1.44 9.18 11.33
CA GLN A 73 1.60 10.52 11.89
C GLN A 73 2.67 11.32 11.14
N SER A 74 2.78 12.62 11.41
CA SER A 74 3.76 13.50 10.74
C SER A 74 5.21 13.02 10.92
N GLU A 75 5.50 12.40 12.05
CA GLU A 75 6.82 11.90 12.43
C GLU A 75 7.21 10.67 11.58
N ASP A 76 6.22 9.98 11.01
CA ASP A 76 6.41 8.81 10.15
C ASP A 76 6.76 9.18 8.70
N ALA A 77 6.88 10.47 8.38
CA ALA A 77 7.27 10.93 7.04
C ALA A 77 8.58 10.28 6.58
N HIS A 78 9.57 10.13 7.48
CA HIS A 78 10.85 9.51 7.17
C HIS A 78 10.71 8.02 6.80
N LEU A 79 9.76 7.30 7.39
CA LEU A 79 9.49 5.91 7.06
C LEU A 79 9.03 5.79 5.60
N VAL A 80 8.02 6.57 5.21
CA VAL A 80 7.48 6.53 3.83
C VAL A 80 8.54 6.97 2.82
N GLN A 81 9.33 7.99 3.14
CA GLN A 81 10.46 8.43 2.30
C GLN A 81 11.49 7.30 2.11
N SER A 82 11.79 6.54 3.17
CA SER A 82 12.70 5.40 3.12
C SER A 82 12.14 4.28 2.23
N MET A 83 10.83 4.00 2.32
CA MET A 83 10.16 3.05 1.43
C MET A 83 10.22 3.49 -0.05
N VAL A 84 10.03 4.78 -0.32
CA VAL A 84 10.13 5.35 -1.67
C VAL A 84 11.56 5.32 -2.20
N LYS A 85 12.57 5.55 -1.34
CA LYS A 85 13.98 5.40 -1.70
C LYS A 85 14.30 3.95 -2.06
N LEU A 86 13.86 2.98 -1.25
CA LEU A 86 14.04 1.57 -1.53
C LEU A 86 13.35 1.15 -2.84
N LYS A 87 12.14 1.64 -3.11
CA LYS A 87 11.47 1.45 -4.41
C LYS A 87 12.37 1.86 -5.58
N LYS A 88 12.97 3.06 -5.52
CA LYS A 88 13.85 3.56 -6.59
C LYS A 88 15.05 2.64 -6.79
N GLN A 89 15.70 2.22 -5.70
CA GLN A 89 16.82 1.27 -5.75
C GLN A 89 16.45 -0.07 -6.38
N LEU A 90 15.26 -0.61 -6.06
CA LEU A 90 14.77 -1.86 -6.65
C LEU A 90 14.47 -1.70 -8.14
N LEU A 91 13.88 -0.58 -8.56
CA LEU A 91 13.63 -0.29 -9.98
C LEU A 91 14.94 -0.13 -10.75
N GLU A 92 15.91 0.61 -10.22
CA GLU A 92 17.24 0.76 -10.84
C GLU A 92 17.94 -0.59 -11.00
N LYS A 93 17.87 -1.45 -9.97
CA LYS A 93 18.54 -2.76 -9.96
C LYS A 93 17.88 -3.78 -10.89
N HIS A 94 16.55 -3.85 -10.89
CA HIS A 94 15.82 -4.94 -11.54
C HIS A 94 15.11 -4.53 -12.84
N CYS A 95 14.90 -3.23 -13.03
CA CYS A 95 14.10 -2.67 -14.13
C CYS A 95 14.70 -1.35 -14.66
N PRO A 96 16.01 -1.27 -14.99
CA PRO A 96 16.71 -0.01 -15.26
C PRO A 96 16.13 0.79 -16.44
N MET A 97 15.45 0.13 -17.37
CA MET A 97 14.87 0.73 -18.58
C MET A 97 13.36 1.01 -18.45
N VAL A 98 12.75 0.77 -17.29
CA VAL A 98 11.30 0.95 -17.13
C VAL A 98 10.90 2.42 -17.15
N SER A 99 9.86 2.75 -17.90
CA SER A 99 9.27 4.09 -17.87
C SER A 99 8.53 4.32 -16.54
N PRO A 100 8.62 5.53 -15.94
CA PRO A 100 7.82 5.88 -14.77
C PRO A 100 6.30 5.70 -14.97
N ALA A 101 5.81 5.78 -16.21
CA ALA A 101 4.39 5.57 -16.53
C ALA A 101 3.94 4.11 -16.37
N ASP A 102 4.88 3.17 -16.50
CA ASP A 102 4.66 1.73 -16.38
C ASP A 102 4.89 1.20 -14.96
N VAL A 103 5.13 2.10 -14.01
CA VAL A 103 5.23 1.78 -12.58
C VAL A 103 4.02 2.29 -11.84
N HIS A 104 3.26 1.38 -11.24
CA HIS A 104 2.11 1.70 -10.42
C HIS A 104 2.43 1.40 -8.95
N THR A 105 2.41 2.44 -8.12
CA THR A 105 2.81 2.36 -6.71
C THR A 105 1.74 2.99 -5.81
N GLY A 106 1.63 2.47 -4.60
CA GLY A 106 0.74 3.02 -3.58
C GLY A 106 0.32 2.00 -2.53
N PHE A 107 -0.76 2.34 -1.85
CA PHE A 107 -1.26 1.65 -0.67
C PHE A 107 -2.77 1.43 -0.77
N HIS A 108 -3.21 0.28 -0.28
CA HIS A 108 -4.61 0.09 0.08
C HIS A 108 -4.94 0.91 1.33
N ARG A 109 -6.19 1.36 1.43
CA ARG A 109 -6.64 2.26 2.48
C ARG A 109 -7.42 1.55 3.57
N GLY A 110 -7.06 1.78 4.82
CA GLY A 110 -7.77 1.22 5.97
C GLY A 110 -9.08 1.91 6.28
N ARG A 111 -9.72 1.41 7.34
CA ARG A 111 -10.85 2.05 8.00
C ARG A 111 -10.47 3.46 8.45
N ARG A 112 -11.28 4.45 8.12
CA ARG A 112 -11.11 5.84 8.57
C ARG A 112 -12.45 6.55 8.66
N ILE A 113 -12.53 7.60 9.45
CA ILE A 113 -13.76 8.35 9.68
C ILE A 113 -14.20 9.03 8.36
N PHE A 114 -15.46 8.84 7.99
CA PHE A 114 -16.11 9.60 6.92
C PHE A 114 -16.90 10.77 7.52
N PHE A 115 -17.82 10.47 8.44
CA PHE A 115 -18.64 11.48 9.12
C PHE A 115 -19.20 10.94 10.44
N ARG A 116 -18.89 11.59 11.57
CA ARG A 116 -19.30 11.16 12.92
C ARG A 116 -18.90 9.69 13.17
N HIS A 117 -19.88 8.80 13.33
CA HIS A 117 -19.68 7.36 13.53
C HIS A 117 -19.77 6.54 12.24
N MET A 118 -19.81 7.20 11.07
CA MET A 118 -19.72 6.55 9.77
C MET A 118 -18.26 6.47 9.34
N TYR A 119 -17.88 5.29 8.87
CA TYR A 119 -16.51 4.98 8.45
C TYR A 119 -16.49 4.59 6.98
N TRP A 120 -15.39 4.92 6.32
CA TRP A 120 -15.09 4.32 5.03
C TRP A 120 -14.78 2.83 5.17
N PRO A 121 -15.02 2.03 4.13
CA PRO A 121 -14.71 0.61 4.12
C PRO A 121 -13.24 0.33 4.39
N ASP A 122 -13.01 -0.81 5.01
CA ASP A 122 -11.70 -1.30 5.40
C ASP A 122 -11.23 -2.34 4.39
N ILE A 123 -10.44 -1.90 3.41
CA ILE A 123 -10.06 -2.74 2.26
C ILE A 123 -8.62 -3.26 2.36
N VAL A 124 -7.99 -3.12 3.52
CA VAL A 124 -6.63 -3.60 3.77
C VAL A 124 -6.69 -5.10 3.99
N SER A 125 -5.92 -5.85 3.19
CA SER A 125 -5.90 -7.31 3.28
C SER A 125 -4.96 -7.85 4.34
N ILE A 126 -3.92 -7.10 4.69
CA ILE A 126 -2.93 -7.45 5.72
C ILE A 126 -2.70 -6.21 6.57
N HIS A 127 -3.00 -6.31 7.86
CA HIS A 127 -2.81 -5.27 8.87
C HIS A 127 -1.34 -5.18 9.24
N HIS A 128 -0.54 -4.67 8.33
CA HIS A 128 0.87 -4.33 8.50
C HIS A 128 1.21 -3.45 7.32
N LEU A 129 1.66 -2.22 7.54
CA LEU A 129 1.94 -1.26 6.49
C LEU A 129 2.77 -1.88 5.35
N HIS A 130 2.28 -1.84 4.12
CA HIS A 130 3.02 -2.30 2.96
C HIS A 130 2.70 -1.46 1.72
N MET A 131 3.75 -1.01 1.05
CA MET A 131 3.65 -0.31 -0.22
C MET A 131 3.72 -1.33 -1.35
N HIS A 132 2.75 -1.28 -2.25
CA HIS A 132 2.79 -2.04 -3.50
C HIS A 132 3.66 -1.30 -4.51
N VAL A 133 4.56 -2.01 -5.17
CA VAL A 133 5.30 -1.55 -6.35
C VAL A 133 5.03 -2.54 -7.47
N ILE A 134 4.27 -2.11 -8.48
CA ILE A 134 3.83 -2.97 -9.59
C ILE A 134 4.42 -2.42 -10.89
N VAL A 135 5.34 -3.19 -11.50
CA VAL A 135 5.95 -2.87 -12.79
C VAL A 135 5.14 -3.52 -13.90
N GLU A 136 4.83 -2.76 -14.94
CA GLU A 136 4.00 -3.16 -16.08
C GLU A 136 2.66 -3.78 -15.61
N PRO A 137 1.83 -3.00 -14.90
CA PRO A 137 0.62 -3.50 -14.29
C PRO A 137 -0.38 -3.98 -15.34
N ARG A 138 -0.95 -5.17 -15.14
CA ARG A 138 -2.05 -5.69 -15.95
C ARG A 138 -3.25 -4.76 -15.82
N PHE A 139 -3.77 -4.27 -16.95
CA PHE A 139 -4.83 -3.24 -16.99
C PHE A 139 -6.00 -3.54 -16.05
N TRP A 140 -6.57 -4.75 -16.10
CA TRP A 140 -7.73 -5.10 -15.27
C TRP A 140 -7.42 -5.12 -13.77
N LEU A 141 -6.22 -5.57 -13.36
CA LEU A 141 -5.83 -5.55 -11.95
C LEU A 141 -5.55 -4.12 -11.48
N LYS A 142 -4.89 -3.30 -12.30
CA LYS A 142 -4.73 -1.86 -12.04
C LYS A 142 -6.08 -1.17 -11.89
N PHE A 143 -7.04 -1.51 -12.75
CA PHE A 143 -8.33 -0.83 -12.77
C PHE A 143 -9.24 -1.22 -11.60
N PHE A 144 -9.22 -2.47 -11.15
CA PHE A 144 -10.15 -2.96 -10.13
C PHE A 144 -9.52 -3.19 -8.77
N LYS A 145 -8.31 -3.77 -8.71
CA LYS A 145 -7.64 -4.09 -7.44
C LYS A 145 -6.81 -2.92 -6.94
N TYR A 146 -6.18 -2.17 -7.84
CA TYR A 146 -5.31 -1.04 -7.49
C TYR A 146 -5.80 0.30 -8.09
N PRO A 147 -7.07 0.67 -7.89
CA PRO A 147 -7.72 1.73 -8.66
C PRO A 147 -7.25 3.14 -8.25
N SER A 148 -6.26 3.71 -8.94
CA SER A 148 -5.87 5.13 -8.73
C SER A 148 -7.02 6.12 -8.90
N TRP A 149 -8.05 5.77 -9.70
CA TRP A 149 -9.23 6.59 -9.94
C TRP A 149 -10.24 6.56 -8.78
N LEU A 150 -10.04 5.68 -7.80
CA LEU A 150 -10.92 5.52 -6.64
C LEU A 150 -10.14 5.77 -5.34
N PRO A 151 -10.02 7.04 -4.90
CA PRO A 151 -9.29 7.42 -3.68
C PRO A 151 -9.87 6.83 -2.40
N LEU A 152 -11.09 6.28 -2.48
CA LEU A 152 -11.68 5.48 -1.43
C LEU A 152 -10.79 4.27 -1.08
N MET A 153 -10.21 3.66 -2.13
CA MET A 153 -9.49 2.38 -2.05
C MET A 153 -7.97 2.49 -2.21
N TRP A 154 -7.49 3.49 -2.93
CA TRP A 154 -6.08 3.58 -3.25
C TRP A 154 -5.55 4.95 -2.91
N LYS A 155 -4.33 4.98 -2.39
CA LYS A 155 -3.56 6.21 -2.27
C LYS A 155 -2.16 5.98 -2.83
N SER A 156 -1.75 6.82 -3.76
CA SER A 156 -0.38 6.77 -4.28
C SER A 156 0.62 7.15 -3.19
N GLU A 157 1.85 6.64 -3.30
CA GLU A 157 2.95 6.99 -2.39
C GLU A 157 3.22 8.49 -2.38
N LYS A 158 3.11 9.15 -3.55
CA LYS A 158 3.28 10.60 -3.68
C LYS A 158 2.26 11.37 -2.83
N GLN A 159 0.99 10.94 -2.84
CA GLN A 159 -0.06 11.57 -2.04
C GLN A 159 0.15 11.35 -0.53
N VAL A 160 0.63 10.17 -0.13
CA VAL A 160 0.97 9.89 1.28
C VAL A 160 2.14 10.76 1.71
N GLU A 161 3.24 10.80 0.95
CA GLU A 161 4.40 11.63 1.26
C GLU A 161 4.03 13.13 1.36
N GLN A 162 3.25 13.63 0.40
CA GLN A 162 2.79 15.02 0.41
C GLN A 162 1.99 15.36 1.67
N GLU A 163 1.02 14.52 2.03
CA GLU A 163 0.19 14.75 3.21
C GLU A 163 1.00 14.71 4.52
N LEU A 164 1.91 13.75 4.67
CA LEU A 164 2.75 13.67 5.87
C LEU A 164 3.68 14.88 5.99
N ASN A 165 4.28 15.32 4.88
CA ASN A 165 5.12 16.51 4.85
C ASN A 165 4.34 17.79 5.16
N GLU A 166 3.09 17.90 4.69
CA GLU A 166 2.21 19.03 5.02
C GLU A 166 1.83 19.05 6.49
N ARG A 167 1.52 17.88 7.08
CA ARG A 167 1.26 17.74 8.52
C ARG A 167 2.50 18.14 9.34
N LEU A 168 3.67 17.63 8.97
CA LEU A 168 4.93 17.94 9.65
C LEU A 168 5.26 19.44 9.61
N LYS A 169 5.08 20.09 8.45
CA LYS A 169 5.27 21.55 8.31
C LYS A 169 4.30 22.36 9.16
N LYS A 170 3.09 21.87 9.41
CA LYS A 170 2.12 22.53 10.29
C LYS A 170 2.51 22.36 11.75
N SER A 171 2.92 21.15 12.17
CA SER A 171 3.39 20.88 13.53
C SER A 171 4.63 21.68 13.91
N ALA A 172 5.54 21.93 12.97
CA ALA A 172 6.76 22.71 13.21
C ALA A 172 6.56 24.25 13.23
N LYS A 173 5.36 24.73 12.88
CA LYS A 173 5.00 26.17 12.89
C LYS A 173 4.26 26.59 14.16
N ILE A 174 3.99 25.63 15.05
CA ILE A 174 3.39 25.82 16.38
C ILE A 174 4.52 25.80 17.39
#